data_AF-A0AA36FN86-F1
#
_entry.id   AF-A0AA36FN86-F1
#
_cell.length_a   1.000
_cell.length_b   1.000
_cell.length_c   1.000
_cell.angle_alpha   90.00
_cell.angle_beta   90.00
_cell.angle_gamma   90.00
#
_symmetry.space_group_name_H-M   'P 1'
#
loop_
_entity.id
_entity.type
_entity.pdbx_description
1 polymer ?
#
loop_
_entity_poly.entity_id
_entity_poly.type
_entity_poly.pdbx_seq_one_letter_code
_entity_poly.pdbx_strand_id
1 'polypeptide(L)'
;MTASAPIDTTGLLTILGVIAAVWALISPTNRLRLRFCTTWVDWVVGGSVLFLVHYLVFAPALVQLGLYYSLGPWKWGLDSSSAVYLLLLSVALYFFWRTRFPTLARGRVHVFRELIENLHLTKRYDELVLLVEPQLPTLISLTQQQSWLVRWIENRGNSKNELAALLRGEAPKSPSAWRKQWRRVLQTLKSRCAERDQASLQAREILLNLLTSPDLIVHLAQAHPHFCLKLLETDEAIRSDFIAHYIEALLDAPGSRLYVELKNNQNLNAMAVKNGLESAIGDSVCRRLDEDRNLAEKLNQPLGSYQESGRFRCPINSGITLFEIMVHEGIHQGLQDHMWLHYFDDFAEKILKQMSGPPDEDAYQEWPTPFHYILYRLVSIATDWAEQCVRMDDSEIPQATRSAGNFDRHYISKETTKVLGAMLQDIIPSEKLSASFKTYLLEIAIRSHVQLQGDPKMADVAASFLTAVIQGANLPTKVAYRQELRNVFGSLDHVLRDNASAFETALDASLP
;
A
#
# COMPACT_ATOMS: atom_id res chain seq x y z
N MET A 1 -42.19 20.53 65.41
CA MET A 1 -41.56 21.39 64.39
C MET A 1 -40.37 20.62 63.84
N THR A 2 -40.54 19.89 62.74
CA THR A 2 -39.44 19.18 62.08
C THR A 2 -38.72 20.17 61.18
N ALA A 3 -37.47 20.52 61.54
CA ALA A 3 -36.63 21.40 60.75
C ALA A 3 -36.49 20.81 59.33
N SER A 4 -36.89 21.57 58.32
CA SER A 4 -36.62 21.26 56.92
C SER A 4 -35.11 21.27 56.72
N ALA A 5 -34.50 20.12 56.47
CA ALA A 5 -33.10 20.07 56.05
C ALA A 5 -32.94 20.95 54.79
N PRO A 6 -32.08 21.99 54.82
CA PRO A 6 -31.89 22.86 53.67
C PRO A 6 -31.30 22.06 52.49
N ILE A 7 -31.79 22.35 51.28
CA ILE A 7 -31.24 21.75 50.06
C ILE A 7 -29.84 22.35 49.85
N ASP A 8 -28.80 21.55 50.07
CA ASP A 8 -27.42 21.97 49.84
C ASP A 8 -27.07 21.93 48.35
N THR A 9 -27.09 23.09 47.70
CA THR A 9 -26.77 23.25 46.28
C THR A 9 -25.29 23.52 46.02
N THR A 10 -24.48 23.66 47.07
CA THR A 10 -23.05 23.99 47.00
C THR A 10 -22.27 22.90 46.25
N GLY A 11 -22.65 21.63 46.46
CA GLY A 11 -22.12 20.49 45.71
C GLY A 11 -22.38 20.60 44.22
N LEU A 12 -23.59 21.03 43.82
CA LEU A 12 -24.00 21.15 42.41
C LEU A 12 -23.21 22.25 41.69
N LEU A 13 -22.98 23.38 42.36
CA LEU A 13 -22.20 24.50 41.85
C LEU A 13 -20.71 24.12 41.66
N THR A 14 -20.18 23.32 42.60
CA THR A 14 -18.81 22.79 42.53
C THR A 14 -18.64 21.83 41.34
N ILE A 15 -19.62 20.94 41.12
CA ILE A 15 -19.62 20.01 39.99
C ILE A 15 -19.65 20.76 38.65
N LEU A 16 -20.48 21.78 38.54
CA LEU A 16 -20.62 22.58 37.33
C LEU A 16 -19.32 23.36 37.02
N GLY A 17 -18.66 23.87 38.06
CA GLY A 17 -17.32 24.48 37.96
C GLY A 17 -16.25 23.49 37.49
N VAL A 18 -16.23 22.27 38.02
CA VAL A 18 -15.28 21.22 37.60
C VAL A 18 -15.52 20.80 36.15
N ILE A 19 -16.78 20.60 35.73
CA ILE A 19 -17.11 20.27 34.34
C ILE A 19 -16.64 21.38 33.40
N ALA A 20 -16.88 22.64 33.74
CA ALA A 20 -16.43 23.79 32.95
C ALA A 20 -14.89 23.84 32.84
N ALA A 21 -14.18 23.61 33.94
CA ALA A 21 -12.71 23.58 33.97
C ALA A 21 -12.15 22.42 33.14
N VAL A 22 -12.71 21.21 33.26
CA VAL A 22 -12.32 20.05 32.46
C VAL A 22 -12.59 20.31 30.98
N TRP A 23 -13.75 20.86 30.62
CA TRP A 23 -14.06 21.21 29.24
C TRP A 23 -13.08 22.23 28.66
N ALA A 24 -12.68 23.23 29.45
CA ALA A 24 -11.68 24.22 29.06
C ALA A 24 -10.29 23.60 28.80
N LEU A 25 -9.93 22.55 29.56
CA LEU A 25 -8.64 21.86 29.47
C LEU A 25 -8.53 20.88 28.29
N ILE A 26 -9.66 20.44 27.73
CA ILE A 26 -9.69 19.54 26.56
C ILE A 26 -9.25 20.31 25.31
N SER A 27 -8.23 19.77 24.62
CA SER A 27 -7.70 20.34 23.37
C SER A 27 -8.78 20.45 22.26
N PRO A 28 -8.66 21.41 21.33
CA PRO A 28 -9.60 21.55 20.21
C PRO A 28 -9.77 20.26 19.39
N THR A 29 -8.67 19.52 19.20
CA THR A 29 -8.65 18.23 18.49
C THR A 29 -9.44 17.14 19.23
N ASN A 30 -9.35 17.09 20.56
CA ASN A 30 -10.12 16.14 21.37
C ASN A 30 -11.61 16.50 21.41
N ARG A 31 -11.96 17.80 21.36
CA ARG A 31 -13.37 18.24 21.22
C ARG A 31 -13.97 17.79 19.89
N LEU A 32 -13.21 17.90 18.80
CA LEU A 32 -13.61 17.40 17.48
C LEU A 32 -13.76 15.87 17.48
N ARG A 33 -12.81 15.14 18.08
CA ARG A 33 -12.87 13.68 18.23
C ARG A 33 -14.11 13.21 18.98
N LEU A 34 -14.45 13.88 20.08
CA LEU A 34 -15.68 13.59 20.84
C LEU A 34 -16.95 13.76 19.98
N ARG A 35 -16.99 14.73 19.05
CA ARG A 35 -18.16 14.94 18.19
C ARG A 35 -18.49 13.74 17.31
N PHE A 36 -17.52 12.98 16.81
CA PHE A 36 -17.81 11.81 15.97
C PHE A 36 -17.64 10.45 16.68
N CYS A 37 -16.97 10.41 17.84
CA CYS A 37 -16.80 9.17 18.62
C CYS A 37 -17.89 8.95 19.68
N THR A 38 -18.62 9.99 20.09
CA THR A 38 -19.68 9.88 21.11
C THR A 38 -20.90 9.17 20.53
N THR A 39 -21.25 8.04 21.14
CA THR A 39 -22.40 7.22 20.81
C THR A 39 -23.63 7.62 21.63
N TRP A 40 -24.82 7.15 21.25
CA TRP A 40 -26.03 7.37 22.04
C TRP A 40 -25.93 6.73 23.45
N VAL A 41 -25.17 5.64 23.59
CA VAL A 41 -24.93 4.97 24.88
C VAL A 41 -24.19 5.89 25.84
N ASP A 42 -23.21 6.65 25.35
CA ASP A 42 -22.46 7.62 26.16
C ASP A 42 -23.40 8.69 26.77
N TRP A 43 -24.42 9.12 26.01
CA TRP A 43 -25.44 10.06 26.50
C TRP A 43 -26.38 9.43 27.53
N VAL A 44 -26.74 8.16 27.36
CA VAL A 44 -27.57 7.43 28.34
C VAL A 44 -26.82 7.20 29.63
N VAL A 45 -25.53 6.84 29.57
CA VAL A 45 -24.68 6.67 30.76
C VAL A 45 -24.58 8.01 31.52
N GLY A 46 -24.20 9.09 30.83
CA GLY A 46 -24.10 10.41 31.44
C GLY A 46 -25.43 10.91 32.01
N GLY A 47 -26.52 10.77 31.25
CA GLY A 47 -27.86 11.18 31.67
C GLY A 47 -28.40 10.37 32.84
N SER A 48 -28.16 9.05 32.87
CA SER A 48 -28.55 8.16 33.97
C SER A 48 -27.85 8.54 35.26
N VAL A 49 -26.52 8.77 35.22
CA VAL A 49 -25.79 9.20 36.41
C VAL A 49 -26.22 10.59 36.86
N LEU A 50 -26.44 11.53 35.94
CA LEU A 50 -26.91 12.86 36.28
C LEU A 50 -28.30 12.81 36.94
N PHE A 51 -29.21 11.99 36.42
CA PHE A 51 -30.52 11.75 37.02
C PHE A 51 -30.40 11.16 38.43
N LEU A 52 -29.51 10.18 38.61
CA LEU A 52 -29.27 9.54 39.91
C LEU A 52 -28.69 10.53 40.93
N VAL A 53 -27.76 11.39 40.50
CA VAL A 53 -27.23 12.48 41.34
C VAL A 53 -28.35 13.44 41.77
N HIS A 54 -29.21 13.87 40.85
CA HIS A 54 -30.34 14.74 41.18
C HIS A 54 -31.34 14.04 42.11
N TYR A 55 -31.61 12.75 41.89
CA TYR A 55 -32.48 11.96 42.76
C TYR A 55 -31.97 11.91 44.22
N LEU A 56 -30.65 11.76 44.40
CA LEU A 56 -30.02 11.74 45.73
C LEU A 56 -29.98 13.14 46.38
N VAL A 57 -29.69 14.20 45.61
CA VAL A 57 -29.64 15.58 46.12
C VAL A 57 -31.03 16.07 46.54
N PHE A 58 -32.07 15.76 45.77
CA PHE A 58 -33.45 16.15 46.06
C PHE A 58 -34.20 15.13 46.93
N ALA A 59 -33.51 14.15 47.52
CA ALA A 59 -34.12 13.16 48.40
C ALA A 59 -35.01 13.76 49.51
N PRO A 60 -34.62 14.84 50.24
CA PRO A 60 -35.47 15.43 51.26
C PRO A 60 -36.81 15.97 50.74
N ALA A 61 -36.82 16.52 49.52
CA ALA A 61 -38.03 17.03 48.86
C ALA A 61 -38.91 15.87 48.34
N LEU A 62 -38.29 14.83 47.79
CA LEU A 62 -39.00 13.63 47.31
C LEU A 62 -39.68 12.86 48.46
N VAL A 63 -39.09 12.86 49.65
CA VAL A 63 -39.69 12.29 50.87
C VAL A 63 -40.97 13.04 51.23
N GLN A 64 -40.98 14.37 51.15
CA GLN A 64 -42.16 15.19 51.43
C GLN A 64 -43.30 14.97 50.41
N LEU A 65 -42.95 14.63 49.16
CA LEU A 65 -43.90 14.34 48.08
C LEU A 65 -44.36 12.87 48.07
N GLY A 66 -43.84 12.00 48.95
CA GLY A 66 -44.17 10.57 48.98
C GLY A 66 -43.63 9.76 47.79
N LEU A 67 -42.72 10.34 46.99
CA LEU A 67 -42.13 9.73 45.79
C LEU A 67 -40.75 9.12 46.03
N TYR A 68 -40.28 9.14 47.28
CA TYR A 68 -38.97 8.62 47.64
C TYR A 68 -39.00 7.11 47.86
N TYR A 69 -38.09 6.41 47.19
CA TYR A 69 -37.85 4.98 47.35
C TYR A 69 -36.44 4.82 47.91
N SER A 70 -36.30 4.36 49.16
CA SER A 70 -34.97 4.18 49.75
C SER A 70 -34.28 3.00 49.07
N LEU A 71 -33.11 3.22 48.49
CA LEU A 71 -32.30 2.19 47.81
C LEU A 71 -31.60 1.21 48.78
N GLY A 72 -32.20 0.96 49.95
CA GLY A 72 -31.67 0.11 51.02
C GLY A 72 -30.76 0.86 52.01
N PRO A 73 -30.38 0.22 53.13
CA PRO A 73 -29.46 0.83 54.10
C PRO A 73 -28.08 0.96 53.46
N TRP A 74 -27.51 2.17 53.52
CA TRP A 74 -26.16 2.42 53.04
C TRP A 74 -25.18 1.46 53.72
N LYS A 75 -24.47 0.66 52.93
CA LYS A 75 -23.41 -0.25 53.42
C LYS A 75 -22.07 0.48 53.34
N TRP A 76 -21.14 0.12 54.24
CA TRP A 76 -19.75 0.60 54.24
C TRP A 76 -19.54 2.09 54.58
N GLY A 77 -20.44 2.71 55.36
CA GLY A 77 -20.27 4.09 55.83
C GLY A 77 -20.48 5.16 54.76
N LEU A 78 -21.06 4.78 53.61
CA LEU A 78 -21.45 5.72 52.56
C LEU A 78 -22.66 6.54 53.01
N ASP A 79 -22.62 7.84 52.78
CA ASP A 79 -23.76 8.76 52.90
C ASP A 79 -24.19 9.24 51.50
N SER A 80 -25.33 9.95 51.42
CA SER A 80 -25.84 10.49 50.15
C SER A 80 -24.80 11.39 49.45
N SER A 81 -24.01 12.14 50.22
CA SER A 81 -22.91 13.00 49.74
C SER A 81 -21.80 12.21 49.07
N SER A 82 -21.29 11.17 49.74
CA SER A 82 -20.22 10.31 49.23
C SER A 82 -20.68 9.50 48.01
N ALA A 83 -21.94 9.11 47.98
CA ALA A 83 -22.52 8.43 46.81
C ALA A 83 -22.57 9.33 45.58
N VAL A 84 -22.98 10.60 45.74
CA VAL A 84 -22.93 11.60 44.66
C VAL A 84 -21.50 11.78 44.15
N TYR A 85 -20.51 11.88 45.05
CA TYR A 85 -19.11 11.99 44.67
C TYR A 85 -18.62 10.77 43.86
N LEU A 86 -18.89 9.55 44.32
CA LEU A 86 -18.48 8.32 43.63
C LEU A 86 -19.13 8.18 42.25
N LEU A 87 -20.41 8.57 42.12
CA LEU A 87 -21.11 8.60 40.84
C LEU A 87 -20.43 9.55 39.85
N LEU A 88 -20.08 10.75 40.29
CA LEU A 88 -19.36 11.72 39.45
C LEU A 88 -17.96 11.24 39.08
N LEU A 89 -17.23 10.64 40.02
CA LEU A 89 -15.92 10.05 39.78
C LEU A 89 -16.01 8.92 38.74
N SER A 90 -17.02 8.06 38.82
CA SER A 90 -17.23 6.98 37.86
C SER A 90 -17.51 7.48 36.43
N VAL A 91 -18.30 8.54 36.28
CA VAL A 91 -18.55 9.19 34.99
C VAL A 91 -17.28 9.85 34.46
N ALA A 92 -16.52 10.52 35.32
CA ALA A 92 -15.25 11.12 34.95
C ALA A 92 -14.25 10.06 34.46
N LEU A 93 -14.14 8.92 35.17
CA LEU A 93 -13.28 7.80 34.78
C LEU A 93 -13.76 7.16 33.47
N TYR A 94 -15.07 7.01 33.27
CA TYR A 94 -15.67 6.51 32.04
C TYR A 94 -15.30 7.38 30.83
N PHE A 95 -15.51 8.70 30.91
CA PHE A 95 -15.17 9.61 29.82
C PHE A 95 -13.65 9.77 29.63
N PHE A 96 -12.86 9.68 30.70
CA PHE A 96 -11.41 9.63 30.61
C PHE A 96 -10.92 8.41 29.82
N TRP A 97 -11.48 7.22 30.11
CA TRP A 97 -11.17 6.02 29.35
C TRP A 97 -11.66 6.11 27.90
N ARG A 98 -12.86 6.66 27.68
CA ARG A 98 -13.48 6.83 26.35
C ARG A 98 -12.67 7.78 25.46
N THR A 99 -12.07 8.83 26.02
CA THR A 99 -11.22 9.76 25.26
C THR A 99 -9.87 9.15 24.87
N ARG A 100 -9.39 8.13 25.60
CA ARG A 100 -8.14 7.43 25.31
C ARG A 100 -8.28 6.36 24.21
N PHE A 101 -9.46 5.79 24.05
CA PHE A 101 -9.78 4.81 23.00
C PHE A 101 -10.94 5.30 22.12
N PRO A 102 -10.74 6.37 21.33
CA PRO A 102 -11.79 6.91 20.47
C PRO A 102 -12.05 5.93 19.31
N THR A 103 -13.28 5.44 19.22
CA THR A 103 -13.74 4.60 18.11
C THR A 103 -14.81 5.34 17.33
N LEU A 104 -14.70 5.41 16.01
CA LEU A 104 -15.67 6.06 15.13
C LEU A 104 -17.06 5.43 15.32
N ALA A 105 -18.03 6.25 15.70
CA ALA A 105 -19.41 5.81 15.83
C ALA A 105 -20.04 5.66 14.44
N ARG A 106 -20.62 4.49 14.15
CA ARG A 106 -21.25 4.19 12.85
C ARG A 106 -22.30 5.21 12.42
N GLY A 107 -23.10 5.72 13.36
CA GLY A 107 -24.12 6.74 13.08
C GLY A 107 -23.59 8.16 12.88
N ARG A 108 -22.29 8.40 13.06
CA ARG A 108 -21.64 9.72 12.90
C ARG A 108 -20.55 9.71 11.83
N VAL A 109 -20.52 8.70 10.97
CA VAL A 109 -19.60 8.65 9.83
C VAL A 109 -19.79 9.88 8.93
N HIS A 110 -21.01 10.39 8.77
CA HIS A 110 -21.26 11.62 8.02
C HIS A 110 -20.55 12.84 8.64
N VAL A 111 -20.51 12.97 9.97
CA VAL A 111 -19.87 14.11 10.66
C VAL A 111 -18.36 14.04 10.46
N PHE A 112 -17.84 12.81 10.49
CA PHE A 112 -16.44 12.55 10.21
C PHE A 112 -16.08 12.84 8.75
N ARG A 113 -16.94 12.48 7.80
CA ARG A 113 -16.79 12.83 6.38
C ARG A 113 -16.71 14.34 6.18
N GLU A 114 -17.66 15.09 6.71
CA GLU A 114 -17.70 16.55 6.61
C GLU A 114 -16.45 17.20 7.22
N LEU A 115 -15.92 16.65 8.32
CA LEU A 115 -14.67 17.10 8.91
C LEU A 115 -13.47 16.84 7.99
N ILE A 116 -13.39 15.66 7.37
CA ILE A 116 -12.33 15.33 6.41
C ILE A 116 -12.40 16.25 5.20
N GLU A 117 -13.59 16.46 4.62
CA GLU A 117 -13.79 17.34 3.47
C GLU A 117 -13.35 18.77 3.80
N ASN A 118 -13.70 19.29 4.98
CA ASN A 118 -13.24 20.61 5.42
C ASN A 118 -11.72 20.69 5.62
N LEU A 119 -11.10 19.67 6.22
CA LEU A 119 -9.64 19.61 6.40
C LEU A 119 -8.90 19.49 5.07
N HIS A 120 -9.50 18.76 4.13
CA HIS A 120 -9.03 18.62 2.77
C HIS A 120 -9.08 19.97 2.02
N LEU A 121 -10.24 20.64 2.04
CA LEU A 121 -10.41 21.97 1.44
C LEU A 121 -9.49 23.04 2.05
N THR A 122 -9.19 22.94 3.34
CA THR A 122 -8.28 23.85 4.05
C THR A 122 -6.80 23.45 3.95
N LYS A 123 -6.47 22.38 3.21
CA LYS A 123 -5.12 21.83 3.03
C LYS A 123 -4.38 21.52 4.34
N ARG A 124 -5.11 21.20 5.41
CA ARG A 124 -4.55 20.85 6.73
C ARG A 124 -4.26 19.35 6.81
N TYR A 125 -3.35 18.89 5.98
CA TYR A 125 -3.10 17.45 5.80
C TYR A 125 -2.53 16.75 7.04
N ASP A 126 -1.69 17.42 7.84
CA ASP A 126 -1.18 16.84 9.09
C ASP A 126 -2.29 16.60 10.12
N GLU A 127 -3.20 17.56 10.28
CA GLU A 127 -4.36 17.41 11.17
C GLU A 127 -5.29 16.30 10.68
N LEU A 128 -5.43 16.15 9.36
CA LEU A 128 -6.19 15.08 8.73
C LEU A 128 -5.59 13.71 9.08
N VAL A 129 -4.28 13.51 8.89
CA VAL A 129 -3.62 12.21 9.19
C VAL A 129 -3.80 11.85 10.65
N LEU A 130 -3.57 12.80 11.56
CA LEU A 130 -3.74 12.58 13.00
C LEU A 130 -5.16 12.17 13.39
N LEU A 131 -6.18 12.59 12.63
CA LEU A 131 -7.58 12.24 12.89
C LEU A 131 -8.00 10.94 12.22
N VAL A 132 -7.48 10.66 11.02
CA VAL A 132 -7.85 9.50 10.21
C VAL A 132 -7.11 8.24 10.65
N GLU A 133 -5.80 8.32 10.91
CA GLU A 133 -4.96 7.16 11.20
C GLU A 133 -5.51 6.25 12.33
N PRO A 134 -5.97 6.77 13.49
CA PRO A 134 -6.52 5.92 14.55
C PRO A 134 -7.85 5.25 14.17
N GLN A 135 -8.58 5.82 13.20
CA GLN A 135 -9.90 5.34 12.78
C GLN A 135 -9.85 4.43 11.56
N LEU A 136 -8.70 4.36 10.87
CA LEU A 136 -8.52 3.61 9.64
C LEU A 136 -8.95 2.13 9.74
N PRO A 137 -8.58 1.36 10.80
CA PRO A 137 -9.04 -0.03 10.93
C PRO A 137 -10.57 -0.14 11.03
N THR A 138 -11.20 0.83 11.68
CA THR A 138 -12.66 0.87 11.81
C THR A 138 -13.30 1.17 10.46
N LEU A 139 -12.78 2.13 9.69
CA LEU A 139 -13.26 2.44 8.34
C LEU A 139 -13.17 1.23 7.42
N ILE A 140 -12.04 0.52 7.42
CA ILE A 140 -11.83 -0.71 6.62
C ILE A 140 -12.83 -1.80 7.05
N SER A 141 -13.04 -1.99 8.35
CA SER A 141 -14.04 -2.96 8.83
C SER A 141 -15.48 -2.59 8.43
N LEU A 142 -15.77 -1.30 8.20
CA LEU A 142 -17.09 -0.83 7.78
C LEU A 142 -17.32 -1.04 6.28
N THR A 143 -16.27 -1.00 5.45
CA THR A 143 -16.40 -1.26 4.00
C THR A 143 -16.58 -2.74 3.68
N GLN A 144 -15.97 -3.64 4.46
CA GLN A 144 -16.04 -5.09 4.23
C GLN A 144 -17.37 -5.73 4.71
N GLN A 145 -18.16 -5.05 5.54
CA GLN A 145 -19.43 -5.58 6.05
C GLN A 145 -20.58 -5.40 5.05
N GLN A 146 -20.63 -6.21 3.98
CA GLN A 146 -21.88 -6.42 3.27
C GLN A 146 -22.87 -7.12 4.21
N SER A 147 -24.03 -6.50 4.42
CA SER A 147 -24.99 -7.03 5.39
C SER A 147 -25.54 -8.37 4.91
N TRP A 148 -25.32 -9.42 5.69
CA TRP A 148 -25.92 -10.74 5.49
C TRP A 148 -27.45 -10.66 5.32
N LEU A 149 -28.08 -9.63 5.90
CA LEU A 149 -29.49 -9.30 5.77
C LEU A 149 -29.87 -8.80 4.37
N VAL A 150 -29.08 -7.97 3.69
CA VAL A 150 -29.35 -7.58 2.29
C VAL A 150 -29.26 -8.82 1.39
N ARG A 151 -28.24 -9.64 1.57
CA ARG A 151 -28.10 -10.93 0.86
C ARG A 151 -29.29 -11.86 1.13
N TRP A 152 -29.79 -11.89 2.36
CA TRP A 152 -30.95 -12.71 2.74
C TRP A 152 -32.29 -12.14 2.26
N ILE A 153 -32.45 -10.82 2.25
CA ILE A 153 -33.64 -10.11 1.75
C ILE A 153 -33.71 -10.21 0.22
N GLU A 154 -32.59 -10.10 -0.51
CA GLU A 154 -32.55 -10.36 -1.95
C GLU A 154 -32.86 -11.82 -2.27
N ASN A 155 -32.32 -12.76 -1.49
CA ASN A 155 -32.51 -14.19 -1.73
C ASN A 155 -33.91 -14.70 -1.31
N ARG A 156 -34.63 -14.01 -0.42
CA ARG A 156 -36.05 -14.28 -0.06
C ARG A 156 -37.05 -13.34 -0.73
N GLY A 157 -36.59 -12.24 -1.33
CA GLY A 157 -37.37 -11.18 -1.94
C GLY A 157 -37.87 -11.50 -3.35
N ASN A 158 -38.51 -12.65 -3.51
CA ASN A 158 -39.68 -12.89 -4.37
C ASN A 158 -39.75 -12.30 -5.81
N SER A 159 -38.65 -11.97 -6.48
CA SER A 159 -38.68 -11.40 -7.83
C SER A 159 -38.99 -12.44 -8.91
N LYS A 160 -38.43 -13.66 -8.84
CA LYS A 160 -38.56 -14.64 -9.93
C LYS A 160 -39.99 -15.12 -10.18
N ASN A 161 -40.81 -15.25 -9.13
CA ASN A 161 -42.19 -15.74 -9.28
C ASN A 161 -43.21 -14.64 -9.58
N GLU A 162 -43.03 -13.42 -9.08
CA GLU A 162 -43.92 -12.28 -9.42
C GLU A 162 -43.63 -11.73 -10.83
N LEU A 163 -42.36 -11.65 -11.24
CA LEU A 163 -41.99 -11.25 -12.61
C LEU A 163 -42.46 -12.30 -13.63
N ALA A 164 -42.36 -13.59 -13.29
CA ALA A 164 -42.87 -14.68 -14.14
C ALA A 164 -44.40 -14.77 -14.19
N ALA A 165 -45.13 -14.22 -13.21
CA ALA A 165 -46.59 -14.12 -13.22
C ALA A 165 -47.07 -12.88 -13.99
N LEU A 166 -46.35 -11.75 -13.88
CA LEU A 166 -46.57 -10.53 -14.67
C LEU A 166 -46.28 -10.74 -16.16
N LEU A 167 -45.19 -11.45 -16.50
CA LEU A 167 -44.87 -11.84 -17.87
C LEU A 167 -45.88 -12.84 -18.46
N ARG A 168 -46.67 -13.51 -17.61
CA ARG A 168 -47.78 -14.40 -18.00
C ARG A 168 -49.16 -13.73 -17.97
N GLY A 169 -49.24 -12.45 -17.58
CA GLY A 169 -50.50 -11.69 -17.56
C GLY A 169 -51.48 -12.07 -16.43
N GLU A 170 -51.03 -12.76 -15.39
CA GLU A 170 -51.90 -13.17 -14.27
C GLU A 170 -51.97 -12.10 -13.17
N ALA A 171 -53.18 -11.83 -12.65
CA ALA A 171 -53.36 -10.92 -11.52
C ALA A 171 -52.79 -11.50 -10.20
N PRO A 172 -52.01 -10.74 -9.43
CA PRO A 172 -51.31 -11.27 -8.26
C PRO A 172 -52.28 -11.65 -7.13
N LYS A 173 -52.08 -12.85 -6.54
CA LYS A 173 -52.87 -13.32 -5.39
C LYS A 173 -52.73 -12.38 -4.20
N SER A 174 -53.86 -11.97 -3.62
CA SER A 174 -53.95 -11.09 -2.44
C SER A 174 -53.08 -11.61 -1.28
N PRO A 175 -52.16 -10.79 -0.74
CA PRO A 175 -51.25 -11.25 0.31
C PRO A 175 -51.98 -11.42 1.65
N SER A 176 -51.71 -12.53 2.34
CA SER A 176 -52.27 -12.83 3.66
C SER A 176 -51.92 -11.76 4.71
N ALA A 177 -52.81 -11.55 5.70
CA ALA A 177 -52.67 -10.53 6.74
C ALA A 177 -51.33 -10.63 7.51
N TRP A 178 -50.87 -11.87 7.76
CA TRP A 178 -49.55 -12.15 8.34
C TRP A 178 -48.40 -11.62 7.48
N ARG A 179 -48.44 -11.77 6.15
CA ARG A 179 -47.43 -11.21 5.23
C ARG A 179 -47.42 -9.68 5.26
N LYS A 180 -48.57 -9.03 5.44
CA LYS A 180 -48.63 -7.56 5.59
C LYS A 180 -47.94 -7.11 6.88
N GLN A 181 -48.12 -7.83 7.98
CA GLN A 181 -47.48 -7.52 9.26
C GLN A 181 -45.97 -7.78 9.23
N TRP A 182 -45.53 -8.89 8.64
CA TRP A 182 -44.11 -9.15 8.39
C TRP A 182 -43.48 -8.13 7.46
N ARG A 183 -44.19 -7.63 6.42
CA ARG A 183 -43.70 -6.54 5.57
C ARG A 183 -43.47 -5.24 6.35
N ARG A 184 -44.32 -4.90 7.33
CA ARG A 184 -44.10 -3.70 8.17
C ARG A 184 -42.87 -3.84 9.07
N VAL A 185 -42.66 -5.02 9.65
CA VAL A 185 -41.45 -5.34 10.44
C VAL A 185 -40.21 -5.37 9.55
N LEU A 186 -40.30 -5.93 8.34
CA LEU A 186 -39.23 -5.88 7.33
C LEU A 186 -38.95 -4.47 6.84
N GLN A 187 -39.95 -3.60 6.71
CA GLN A 187 -39.76 -2.20 6.31
C GLN A 187 -39.04 -1.38 7.40
N THR A 188 -39.37 -1.60 8.67
CA THR A 188 -38.67 -0.97 9.80
C THR A 188 -37.26 -1.53 10.01
N LEU A 189 -37.03 -2.80 9.68
CA LEU A 189 -35.68 -3.37 9.61
C LEU A 189 -34.92 -2.87 8.38
N LYS A 190 -35.59 -2.66 7.24
CA LYS A 190 -35.01 -2.10 6.01
C LYS A 190 -34.53 -0.67 6.23
N SER A 191 -35.28 0.17 6.96
CA SER A 191 -34.82 1.53 7.26
C SER A 191 -33.58 1.54 8.15
N ARG A 192 -33.52 0.69 9.19
CA ARG A 192 -32.30 0.51 10.00
C ARG A 192 -31.14 -0.13 9.24
N CYS A 193 -31.44 -0.98 8.26
CA CYS A 193 -30.43 -1.57 7.38
C CYS A 193 -29.93 -0.57 6.33
N ALA A 194 -30.80 0.34 5.86
CA ALA A 194 -30.42 1.42 4.94
C ALA A 194 -29.48 2.43 5.61
N GLU A 195 -29.70 2.78 6.88
CA GLU A 195 -28.71 3.56 7.66
C GLU A 195 -27.37 2.82 7.80
N ARG A 196 -27.40 1.49 7.93
CA ARG A 196 -26.18 0.66 7.99
C ARG A 196 -25.44 0.63 6.65
N ASP A 197 -26.17 0.58 5.55
CA ASP A 197 -25.63 0.62 4.19
C ASP A 197 -25.06 2.01 3.85
N GLN A 198 -25.73 3.07 4.32
CA GLN A 198 -25.27 4.45 4.17
C GLN A 198 -23.94 4.70 4.89
N ALA A 199 -23.75 4.14 6.10
CA ALA A 199 -22.48 4.26 6.81
C ALA A 199 -21.33 3.53 6.11
N SER A 200 -21.58 2.37 5.50
CA SER A 200 -20.58 1.66 4.68
C SER A 200 -20.25 2.39 3.38
N LEU A 201 -21.26 2.96 2.71
CA LEU A 201 -21.05 3.79 1.51
C LEU A 201 -20.23 5.03 1.83
N GLN A 202 -20.56 5.74 2.90
CA GLN A 202 -19.79 6.92 3.33
C GLN A 202 -18.37 6.57 3.75
N ALA A 203 -18.15 5.45 4.46
CA ALA A 203 -16.80 5.00 4.79
C ALA A 203 -15.97 4.68 3.54
N ARG A 204 -16.60 4.05 2.52
CA ARG A 204 -15.96 3.78 1.23
C ARG A 204 -15.62 5.05 0.47
N GLU A 205 -16.54 6.03 0.43
CA GLU A 205 -16.28 7.34 -0.19
C GLU A 205 -15.16 8.10 0.51
N ILE A 206 -15.11 8.06 1.85
CA ILE A 206 -13.99 8.67 2.60
C ILE A 206 -12.66 8.03 2.17
N LEU A 207 -12.58 6.70 2.14
CA LEU A 207 -11.36 6.01 1.73
C LEU A 207 -10.99 6.33 0.28
N LEU A 208 -11.96 6.32 -0.64
CA LEU A 208 -11.72 6.71 -2.03
C LEU A 208 -11.21 8.14 -2.14
N ASN A 209 -11.85 9.12 -1.49
CA ASN A 209 -11.41 10.52 -1.54
C ASN A 209 -9.99 10.71 -0.98
N LEU A 210 -9.62 9.97 0.07
CA LEU A 210 -8.27 9.98 0.62
C LEU A 210 -7.24 9.37 -0.34
N LEU A 211 -7.65 8.34 -1.08
CA LEU A 211 -6.79 7.57 -1.98
C LEU A 211 -6.72 8.14 -3.40
N THR A 212 -7.66 9.00 -3.79
CA THR A 212 -7.71 9.62 -5.12
C THR A 212 -7.20 11.06 -5.14
N SER A 213 -7.03 11.72 -3.99
CA SER A 213 -6.61 13.13 -3.97
C SER A 213 -5.10 13.31 -4.25
N PRO A 214 -4.70 13.93 -5.37
CA PRO A 214 -3.29 14.04 -5.74
C PRO A 214 -2.47 14.91 -4.77
N ASP A 215 -2.97 16.10 -4.43
CA ASP A 215 -2.30 17.02 -3.48
C ASP A 215 -2.04 16.36 -2.11
N LEU A 216 -3.00 15.56 -1.64
CA LEU A 216 -2.88 14.83 -0.38
C LEU A 216 -1.82 13.74 -0.51
N ILE A 217 -1.86 12.93 -1.57
CA ILE A 217 -0.89 11.84 -1.81
C ILE A 217 0.55 12.37 -1.84
N VAL A 218 0.79 13.49 -2.55
CA VAL A 218 2.12 14.13 -2.60
C VAL A 218 2.60 14.54 -1.21
N HIS A 219 1.72 15.15 -0.42
CA HIS A 219 2.06 15.54 0.95
C HIS A 219 2.31 14.33 1.86
N LEU A 220 1.47 13.30 1.76
CA LEU A 220 1.60 12.08 2.57
C LEU A 220 2.87 11.30 2.25
N ALA A 221 3.25 11.22 0.97
CA ALA A 221 4.48 10.58 0.52
C ALA A 221 5.74 11.18 1.14
N GLN A 222 5.72 12.50 1.40
CA GLN A 222 6.85 13.20 2.01
C GLN A 222 6.80 13.18 3.54
N ALA A 223 5.65 13.49 4.14
CA ALA A 223 5.53 13.74 5.58
C ALA A 223 5.14 12.50 6.41
N HIS A 224 4.31 11.60 5.87
CA HIS A 224 3.74 10.46 6.60
C HIS A 224 3.81 9.12 5.84
N PRO A 225 5.01 8.61 5.47
CA PRO A 225 5.12 7.37 4.69
C PRO A 225 4.46 6.16 5.34
N HIS A 226 4.61 5.98 6.67
CA HIS A 226 3.99 4.86 7.40
C HIS A 226 2.46 4.85 7.35
N PHE A 227 1.83 6.03 7.23
CA PHE A 227 0.39 6.10 7.05
C PHE A 227 -0.02 5.57 5.68
N CYS A 228 0.72 5.91 4.62
CA CYS A 228 0.52 5.33 3.29
C CYS A 228 0.70 3.80 3.30
N LEU A 229 1.66 3.28 4.06
CA LEU A 229 1.85 1.82 4.20
C LEU A 229 0.60 1.12 4.74
N LYS A 230 -0.03 1.68 5.78
CA LYS A 230 -1.29 1.16 6.32
C LYS A 230 -2.45 1.25 5.32
N LEU A 231 -2.42 2.23 4.43
CA LEU A 231 -3.41 2.36 3.36
C LEU A 231 -3.22 1.28 2.28
N LEU A 232 -1.98 0.87 1.98
CA LEU A 232 -1.68 -0.22 1.04
C LEU A 232 -2.22 -1.59 1.48
N GLU A 233 -2.42 -1.78 2.79
CA GLU A 233 -3.04 -2.98 3.38
C GLU A 233 -4.58 -3.03 3.22
N THR A 234 -5.19 -2.01 2.59
CA THR A 234 -6.64 -1.92 2.37
C THR A 234 -7.09 -2.75 1.14
N ASP A 235 -8.41 -2.98 1.03
CA ASP A 235 -9.07 -3.77 -0.02
C ASP A 235 -8.62 -3.37 -1.45
N GLU A 236 -8.38 -4.39 -2.28
CA GLU A 236 -7.71 -4.32 -3.59
C GLU A 236 -8.44 -3.41 -4.59
N ALA A 237 -9.77 -3.37 -4.53
CA ALA A 237 -10.62 -2.56 -5.41
C ALA A 237 -10.51 -1.04 -5.19
N ILE A 238 -9.87 -0.59 -4.12
CA ILE A 238 -9.72 0.83 -3.76
C ILE A 238 -8.25 1.30 -3.96
N ARG A 239 -7.34 0.36 -4.24
CA ARG A 239 -5.90 0.53 -4.12
C ARG A 239 -5.19 0.87 -5.43
N SER A 240 -5.71 0.44 -6.59
CA SER A 240 -4.99 0.50 -7.88
C SER A 240 -4.48 1.89 -8.25
N ASP A 241 -5.35 2.89 -8.19
CA ASP A 241 -5.00 4.25 -8.61
C ASP A 241 -4.09 4.93 -7.59
N PHE A 242 -4.28 4.63 -6.31
CA PHE A 242 -3.47 5.19 -5.23
C PHE A 242 -2.00 4.80 -5.34
N ILE A 243 -1.70 3.53 -5.62
CA ILE A 243 -0.30 3.07 -5.68
C ILE A 243 0.46 3.80 -6.78
N ALA A 244 -0.14 3.93 -7.97
CA ALA A 244 0.49 4.63 -9.09
C ALA A 244 0.84 6.08 -8.70
N HIS A 245 -0.13 6.83 -8.17
CA HIS A 245 0.08 8.23 -7.77
C HIS A 245 1.05 8.36 -6.58
N TYR A 246 1.02 7.41 -5.64
CA TYR A 246 1.92 7.39 -4.48
C TYR A 246 3.37 7.16 -4.89
N ILE A 247 3.61 6.18 -5.76
CA ILE A 247 4.95 5.91 -6.28
C ILE A 247 5.47 7.06 -7.12
N GLU A 248 4.61 7.66 -7.96
CA GLU A 248 4.97 8.83 -8.74
C GLU A 248 5.40 10.00 -7.83
N ALA A 249 4.63 10.28 -6.78
CA ALA A 249 4.96 11.30 -5.79
C ALA A 249 6.26 11.01 -5.02
N LEU A 250 6.53 9.73 -4.69
CA LEU A 250 7.78 9.35 -4.04
C LEU A 250 8.99 9.54 -4.96
N LEU A 251 8.87 9.17 -6.23
CA LEU A 251 9.93 9.30 -7.23
C LEU A 251 10.20 10.77 -7.59
N ASP A 252 9.16 11.62 -7.64
CA ASP A 252 9.30 13.06 -7.94
C ASP A 252 9.94 13.87 -6.81
N ALA A 253 9.90 13.36 -5.57
CA ALA A 253 10.40 14.06 -4.39
C ALA A 253 11.78 13.50 -3.96
N PRO A 254 12.92 14.07 -4.41
CA PRO A 254 14.26 13.61 -4.04
C PRO A 254 14.58 13.75 -2.54
N GLY A 255 13.77 14.51 -1.79
CA GLY A 255 13.85 14.61 -0.32
C GLY A 255 12.90 13.66 0.42
N SER A 256 12.16 12.81 -0.29
CA SER A 256 11.28 11.83 0.35
C SER A 256 12.08 10.81 1.15
N ARG A 257 11.47 10.23 2.18
CA ARG A 257 12.11 9.16 2.96
C ARG A 257 12.49 7.97 2.09
N LEU A 258 11.87 7.78 0.92
CA LEU A 258 12.26 6.75 -0.04
C LEU A 258 13.76 6.82 -0.38
N TYR A 259 14.27 8.00 -0.73
CA TYR A 259 15.67 8.16 -1.11
C TYR A 259 16.64 7.96 0.06
N VAL A 260 16.19 8.26 1.29
CA VAL A 260 16.97 8.01 2.51
C VAL A 260 16.96 6.51 2.87
N GLU A 261 15.82 5.85 2.77
CA GLU A 261 15.67 4.42 3.03
C GLU A 261 16.36 3.57 1.94
N LEU A 262 16.30 3.99 0.66
CA LEU A 262 17.07 3.40 -0.45
C LEU A 262 18.58 3.58 -0.27
N LYS A 263 19.01 4.67 0.37
CA LYS A 263 20.43 4.85 0.71
C LYS A 263 20.86 3.96 1.88
N ASN A 264 19.93 3.61 2.77
CA ASN A 264 20.21 2.91 4.02
C ASN A 264 19.77 1.42 4.01
N ASN A 265 19.14 0.93 2.94
CA ASN A 265 18.76 -0.47 2.67
C ASN A 265 18.02 -1.23 3.79
N GLN A 266 17.38 -0.56 4.74
CA GLN A 266 16.96 -1.21 6.01
C GLN A 266 15.50 -1.70 6.09
N ASN A 267 14.55 -1.16 5.32
CA ASN A 267 13.11 -1.37 5.63
C ASN A 267 12.16 -1.69 4.44
N LEU A 268 12.65 -1.95 3.23
CA LEU A 268 11.79 -2.18 2.04
C LEU A 268 11.31 -3.64 1.85
N ASN A 269 11.83 -4.57 2.66
CA ASN A 269 11.88 -6.01 2.36
C ASN A 269 10.52 -6.74 2.44
N ALA A 270 9.58 -6.32 3.30
CA ALA A 270 8.36 -7.10 3.55
C ALA A 270 7.17 -6.74 2.63
N MET A 271 7.25 -5.66 1.84
CA MET A 271 6.07 -4.98 1.32
C MET A 271 5.81 -5.19 -0.17
N ALA A 272 6.87 -5.40 -0.93
CA ALA A 272 6.83 -5.29 -2.38
C ALA A 272 6.20 -6.50 -3.08
N VAL A 273 6.15 -7.66 -2.42
CA VAL A 273 5.77 -8.94 -3.03
C VAL A 273 4.25 -9.16 -3.09
N LYS A 274 3.42 -8.29 -2.48
CA LYS A 274 1.98 -8.55 -2.30
C LYS A 274 1.00 -7.52 -2.86
N ASN A 275 1.46 -6.38 -3.39
CA ASN A 275 0.60 -5.21 -3.51
C ASN A 275 0.47 -4.55 -4.90
N GLY A 276 0.98 -5.12 -6.00
CA GLY A 276 0.93 -4.45 -7.31
C GLY A 276 1.84 -3.23 -7.40
N LEU A 277 2.86 -3.19 -6.53
CA LEU A 277 3.82 -2.10 -6.41
C LEU A 277 4.80 -2.13 -7.60
N GLU A 278 5.18 -3.33 -8.01
CA GLU A 278 6.01 -3.65 -9.15
C GLU A 278 5.51 -3.01 -10.44
N SER A 279 4.22 -3.19 -10.77
CA SER A 279 3.63 -2.60 -11.98
C SER A 279 3.60 -1.08 -11.90
N ALA A 280 3.26 -0.51 -10.74
CA ALA A 280 3.24 0.94 -10.56
C ALA A 280 4.64 1.58 -10.72
N ILE A 281 5.68 0.94 -10.17
CA ILE A 281 7.07 1.40 -10.34
C ILE A 281 7.48 1.24 -11.80
N GLY A 282 7.27 0.05 -12.38
CA GLY A 282 7.63 -0.26 -13.76
C GLY A 282 6.99 0.70 -14.76
N ASP A 283 5.67 0.87 -14.67
CA ASP A 283 4.91 1.76 -15.54
C ASP A 283 5.31 3.23 -15.35
N SER A 284 5.65 3.65 -14.12
CA SER A 284 6.15 5.02 -13.87
C SER A 284 7.51 5.26 -14.53
N VAL A 285 8.43 4.30 -14.43
CA VAL A 285 9.75 4.40 -15.09
C VAL A 285 9.58 4.41 -16.61
N CYS A 286 8.78 3.49 -17.16
CA CYS A 286 8.49 3.44 -18.60
C CYS A 286 7.88 4.75 -19.11
N ARG A 287 6.87 5.30 -18.42
CA ARG A 287 6.24 6.57 -18.79
C ARG A 287 7.24 7.72 -18.79
N ARG A 288 8.12 7.80 -17.79
CA ARG A 288 9.17 8.84 -17.74
C ARG A 288 10.18 8.70 -18.88
N LEU A 289 10.54 7.47 -19.23
CA LEU A 289 11.40 7.20 -20.39
C LEU A 289 10.72 7.56 -21.72
N ASP A 290 9.40 7.38 -21.85
CA ASP A 290 8.67 7.70 -23.07
C ASP A 290 8.33 9.20 -23.20
N GLU A 291 7.92 9.85 -22.11
CA GLU A 291 7.23 11.14 -22.13
C GLU A 291 8.08 12.32 -21.59
N ASP A 292 9.01 12.09 -20.66
CA ASP A 292 9.78 13.17 -20.01
C ASP A 292 11.03 13.55 -20.82
N ARG A 293 10.82 14.40 -21.83
CA ARG A 293 11.89 14.89 -22.71
C ARG A 293 12.98 15.66 -21.96
N ASN A 294 12.63 16.42 -20.93
CA ASN A 294 13.60 17.21 -20.17
C ASN A 294 14.53 16.29 -19.37
N LEU A 295 13.98 15.23 -18.78
CA LEU A 295 14.78 14.20 -18.12
C LEU A 295 15.66 13.46 -19.14
N ALA A 296 15.12 13.07 -20.30
CA ALA A 296 15.89 12.41 -21.35
C ALA A 296 17.05 13.28 -21.86
N GLU A 297 16.82 14.57 -22.11
CA GLU A 297 17.89 15.51 -22.48
C GLU A 297 18.98 15.59 -21.40
N LYS A 298 18.59 15.68 -20.13
CA LYS A 298 19.52 15.72 -19.00
C LYS A 298 20.34 14.42 -18.87
N LEU A 299 19.74 13.27 -19.16
CA LEU A 299 20.40 11.96 -19.08
C LEU A 299 21.29 11.65 -20.31
N ASN A 300 21.20 12.47 -21.36
CA ASN A 300 22.11 12.45 -22.50
C ASN A 300 23.29 13.44 -22.34
N GLN A 301 23.30 14.28 -21.30
CA GLN A 301 24.45 15.15 -21.01
C GLN A 301 25.67 14.32 -20.55
N PRO A 302 26.89 14.89 -20.60
CA PRO A 302 28.07 14.24 -20.05
C PRO A 302 27.85 13.80 -18.59
N LEU A 303 28.38 12.63 -18.22
CA LEU A 303 28.13 11.98 -16.92
C LEU A 303 28.29 12.92 -15.71
N GLY A 304 29.37 13.71 -15.68
CA GLY A 304 29.64 14.64 -14.58
C GLY A 304 29.57 13.97 -13.21
N SER A 305 28.90 14.61 -12.24
CA SER A 305 28.73 14.09 -10.87
C SER A 305 27.51 13.16 -10.69
N TYR A 306 26.99 12.62 -11.80
CA TYR A 306 25.82 11.76 -11.77
C TYR A 306 26.08 10.50 -10.95
N GLN A 307 27.23 9.84 -11.15
CA GLN A 307 27.56 8.60 -10.45
C GLN A 307 27.62 8.79 -8.92
N GLU A 308 28.25 9.85 -8.41
CA GLU A 308 28.39 10.01 -6.95
C GLU A 308 27.14 10.59 -6.29
N SER A 309 26.41 11.48 -6.98
CA SER A 309 25.34 12.26 -6.35
C SER A 309 24.05 12.34 -7.16
N GLY A 310 24.15 12.51 -8.48
CA GLY A 310 22.97 12.71 -9.33
C GLY A 310 22.04 11.49 -9.42
N ARG A 311 22.60 10.27 -9.33
CA ARG A 311 21.84 9.01 -9.39
C ARG A 311 20.79 8.89 -8.29
N PHE A 312 21.07 9.45 -7.11
CA PHE A 312 20.15 9.47 -5.97
C PHE A 312 19.04 10.51 -6.10
N ARG A 313 18.98 11.26 -7.21
CA ARG A 313 17.89 12.19 -7.54
C ARG A 313 17.27 11.85 -8.88
N CYS A 314 17.67 10.74 -9.50
CA CYS A 314 17.15 10.30 -10.77
C CYS A 314 16.00 9.32 -10.52
N PRO A 315 14.78 9.62 -10.98
CA PRO A 315 13.64 8.75 -10.76
C PRO A 315 13.79 7.39 -11.47
N ILE A 316 14.41 7.36 -12.66
CA ILE A 316 14.70 6.11 -13.38
C ILE A 316 15.66 5.22 -12.58
N ASN A 317 16.79 5.79 -12.12
CA ASN A 317 17.76 5.06 -11.30
C ASN A 317 17.15 4.55 -9.98
N SER A 318 16.22 5.32 -9.40
CA SER A 318 15.54 4.95 -8.15
C SER A 318 14.55 3.83 -8.36
N GLY A 319 13.78 3.85 -9.47
CA GLY A 319 12.94 2.73 -9.88
C GLY A 319 13.76 1.46 -10.10
N ILE A 320 14.88 1.54 -10.82
CA ILE A 320 15.80 0.40 -11.01
C ILE A 320 16.33 -0.14 -9.67
N THR A 321 16.68 0.74 -8.73
CA THR A 321 17.17 0.33 -7.40
C THR A 321 16.05 -0.33 -6.57
N LEU A 322 14.80 0.10 -6.74
CA LEU A 322 13.66 -0.60 -6.11
C LEU A 322 13.51 -2.01 -6.68
N PHE A 323 13.57 -2.18 -8.00
CA PHE A 323 13.57 -3.51 -8.62
C PHE A 323 14.76 -4.37 -8.15
N GLU A 324 15.96 -3.80 -8.04
CA GLU A 324 17.16 -4.45 -7.50
C GLU A 324 16.88 -5.10 -6.13
N ILE A 325 16.32 -4.33 -5.19
CA ILE A 325 15.97 -4.79 -3.85
C ILE A 325 14.83 -5.82 -3.90
N MET A 326 13.80 -5.55 -4.70
CA MET A 326 12.60 -6.39 -4.80
C MET A 326 12.90 -7.78 -5.33
N VAL A 327 13.66 -7.87 -6.43
CA VAL A 327 14.04 -9.15 -7.04
C VAL A 327 15.04 -9.88 -6.17
N HIS A 328 16.00 -9.18 -5.55
CA HIS A 328 16.91 -9.77 -4.57
C HIS A 328 16.15 -10.45 -3.42
N GLU A 329 15.17 -9.76 -2.83
CA GLU A 329 14.31 -10.35 -1.80
C GLU A 329 13.47 -11.51 -2.35
N GLY A 330 12.95 -11.39 -3.57
CA GLY A 330 12.20 -12.46 -4.22
C GLY A 330 13.02 -13.74 -4.40
N ILE A 331 14.30 -13.59 -4.74
CA ILE A 331 15.29 -14.68 -4.82
C ILE A 331 15.43 -15.33 -3.43
N HIS A 332 15.67 -14.53 -2.39
CA HIS A 332 15.82 -15.04 -1.01
C HIS A 332 14.56 -15.72 -0.44
N GLN A 333 13.37 -15.27 -0.84
CA GLN A 333 12.10 -15.89 -0.46
C GLN A 333 11.75 -17.14 -1.29
N GLY A 334 12.52 -17.44 -2.34
CA GLY A 334 12.30 -18.56 -3.25
C GLY A 334 11.04 -18.42 -4.10
N LEU A 335 10.64 -17.17 -4.43
CA LEU A 335 9.41 -16.93 -5.17
C LEU A 335 9.44 -17.58 -6.56
N GLN A 336 8.27 -18.03 -7.00
CA GLN A 336 8.06 -18.65 -8.30
C GLN A 336 7.31 -17.70 -9.26
N ASP A 337 7.44 -16.39 -9.03
CA ASP A 337 6.90 -15.33 -9.87
C ASP A 337 8.04 -14.40 -10.32
N HIS A 338 7.94 -13.97 -11.58
CA HIS A 338 8.98 -13.29 -12.34
C HIS A 338 8.40 -12.23 -13.28
N MET A 339 7.09 -11.92 -13.21
CA MET A 339 6.50 -10.92 -14.13
C MET A 339 7.17 -9.54 -14.02
N TRP A 340 7.58 -9.16 -12.82
CA TRP A 340 8.26 -7.91 -12.51
C TRP A 340 9.67 -7.73 -13.11
N LEU A 341 10.48 -8.78 -13.30
CA LEU A 341 11.86 -8.60 -13.79
C LEU A 341 11.90 -8.28 -15.30
N HIS A 342 10.83 -8.57 -16.03
CA HIS A 342 10.74 -8.26 -17.47
C HIS A 342 10.69 -6.76 -17.77
N TYR A 343 10.37 -5.91 -16.79
CA TYR A 343 10.47 -4.45 -16.95
C TYR A 343 11.89 -4.00 -17.31
N PHE A 344 12.93 -4.75 -16.95
CA PHE A 344 14.31 -4.39 -17.33
C PHE A 344 14.53 -4.41 -18.84
N ASP A 345 13.86 -5.31 -19.56
CA ASP A 345 13.87 -5.35 -21.03
C ASP A 345 13.25 -4.07 -21.61
N ASP A 346 12.04 -3.74 -21.15
CA ASP A 346 11.34 -2.49 -21.52
C ASP A 346 12.17 -1.24 -21.20
N PHE A 347 12.86 -1.22 -20.05
CA PHE A 347 13.71 -0.10 -19.67
C PHE A 347 14.90 0.04 -20.63
N ALA A 348 15.57 -1.05 -20.97
CA ALA A 348 16.69 -1.03 -21.90
C ALA A 348 16.25 -0.54 -23.29
N GLU A 349 15.17 -1.09 -23.83
CA GLU A 349 14.59 -0.70 -25.12
C GLU A 349 14.26 0.82 -25.13
N LYS A 350 13.57 1.30 -24.10
CA LYS A 350 13.16 2.71 -23.99
C LYS A 350 14.34 3.66 -23.78
N ILE A 351 15.35 3.26 -23.01
CA ILE A 351 16.59 4.05 -22.87
C ILE A 351 17.26 4.19 -24.24
N LEU A 352 17.43 3.08 -24.98
CA LEU A 352 18.07 3.11 -26.30
C LEU A 352 17.31 4.00 -27.29
N LYS A 353 15.97 4.02 -27.24
CA LYS A 353 15.13 4.93 -28.04
C LYS A 353 15.41 6.40 -27.75
N GLN A 354 15.71 6.76 -26.50
CA GLN A 354 15.96 8.14 -26.07
C GLN A 354 17.43 8.58 -26.20
N MET A 355 18.36 7.68 -26.49
CA MET A 355 19.78 8.03 -26.56
C MET A 355 20.14 8.85 -27.81
N SER A 356 20.92 9.90 -27.58
CA SER A 356 21.42 10.84 -28.58
C SER A 356 22.65 10.31 -29.34
N GLY A 357 22.51 9.14 -30.00
CA GLY A 357 23.57 8.57 -30.85
C GLY A 357 24.85 8.16 -30.11
N PRO A 358 25.84 7.61 -30.82
CA PRO A 358 27.12 7.29 -30.23
C PRO A 358 27.83 8.60 -29.81
N PRO A 359 28.40 8.65 -28.60
CA PRO A 359 29.20 9.79 -28.18
C PRO A 359 30.44 9.94 -29.08
N ASP A 360 31.01 11.14 -29.11
CA ASP A 360 32.22 11.44 -29.87
C ASP A 360 33.35 10.46 -29.48
N GLU A 361 34.05 9.90 -30.48
CA GLU A 361 35.01 8.80 -30.31
C GLU A 361 36.15 9.14 -29.33
N ASP A 362 36.39 10.43 -29.10
CA ASP A 362 37.41 10.96 -28.19
C ASP A 362 37.05 10.84 -26.69
N ALA A 363 35.84 10.40 -26.34
CA ALA A 363 35.41 10.21 -24.96
C ALA A 363 35.86 8.83 -24.40
N TYR A 364 37.12 8.73 -23.95
CA TYR A 364 37.67 7.56 -23.21
C TYR A 364 37.04 7.32 -21.82
N GLN A 365 35.80 7.76 -21.58
CA GLN A 365 35.11 7.59 -20.31
C GLN A 365 34.39 6.24 -20.28
N GLU A 366 34.45 5.55 -19.14
CA GLU A 366 33.76 4.26 -18.94
C GLU A 366 32.25 4.37 -19.20
N TRP A 367 31.63 5.47 -18.78
CA TRP A 367 30.25 5.82 -19.11
C TRP A 367 30.16 7.27 -19.61
N PRO A 368 29.94 7.50 -20.91
CA PRO A 368 29.89 8.84 -21.48
C PRO A 368 28.73 9.71 -20.96
N THR A 369 27.55 9.09 -20.75
CA THR A 369 26.35 9.78 -20.28
C THR A 369 25.66 8.99 -19.16
N PRO A 370 24.76 9.62 -18.38
CA PRO A 370 23.92 8.90 -17.43
C PRO A 370 23.14 7.72 -18.05
N PHE A 371 22.67 7.82 -19.30
CA PHE A 371 22.03 6.67 -19.96
C PHE A 371 22.98 5.48 -20.18
N HIS A 372 24.24 5.72 -20.53
CA HIS A 372 25.25 4.65 -20.60
C HIS A 372 25.44 4.00 -19.23
N TYR A 373 25.56 4.81 -18.18
CA TYR A 373 25.66 4.29 -16.81
C TYR A 373 24.43 3.47 -16.40
N ILE A 374 23.21 3.91 -16.75
CA ILE A 374 21.98 3.20 -16.43
C ILE A 374 21.89 1.87 -17.20
N LEU A 375 22.22 1.83 -18.50
CA LEU A 375 22.25 0.58 -19.28
C LEU A 375 23.25 -0.41 -18.68
N TYR A 376 24.45 0.05 -18.33
CA TYR A 376 25.42 -0.74 -17.59
C TYR A 376 24.83 -1.31 -16.29
N ARG A 377 24.14 -0.48 -15.49
CA ARG A 377 23.49 -0.94 -14.27
C ARG A 377 22.45 -2.02 -14.53
N LEU A 378 21.60 -1.89 -15.55
CA LEU A 378 20.60 -2.90 -15.89
C LEU A 378 21.25 -4.25 -16.18
N VAL A 379 22.28 -4.27 -17.03
CA VAL A 379 23.05 -5.48 -17.36
C VAL A 379 23.74 -6.06 -16.12
N SER A 380 24.43 -5.22 -15.34
CA SER A 380 25.17 -5.64 -14.15
C SER A 380 24.26 -6.21 -13.05
N ILE A 381 23.09 -5.60 -12.83
CA ILE A 381 22.11 -6.09 -11.86
C ILE A 381 21.51 -7.42 -12.33
N ALA A 382 21.18 -7.54 -13.63
CA ALA A 382 20.68 -8.79 -14.18
C ALA A 382 21.73 -9.92 -14.07
N THR A 383 23.01 -9.66 -14.31
CA THR A 383 24.06 -10.68 -14.09
C THR A 383 24.17 -11.08 -12.62
N ASP A 384 24.10 -10.12 -11.68
CA ASP A 384 24.16 -10.44 -10.26
C ASP A 384 22.96 -11.30 -9.82
N TRP A 385 21.74 -10.95 -10.23
CA TRP A 385 20.54 -11.77 -9.97
C TRP A 385 20.64 -13.20 -10.56
N ALA A 386 21.28 -13.37 -11.71
CA ALA A 386 21.51 -14.70 -12.28
C ALA A 386 22.47 -15.53 -11.41
N GLU A 387 23.45 -14.89 -10.77
CA GLU A 387 24.46 -15.53 -9.92
C GLU A 387 24.04 -15.68 -8.44
N GLN A 388 23.11 -14.85 -7.96
CA GLN A 388 22.79 -14.74 -6.54
C GLN A 388 22.36 -16.06 -5.90
N CYS A 389 21.68 -16.95 -6.64
CA CYS A 389 21.27 -18.26 -6.15
C CYS A 389 22.45 -19.16 -5.71
N VAL A 390 23.68 -18.88 -6.16
CA VAL A 390 24.91 -19.57 -5.71
C VAL A 390 25.18 -19.37 -4.22
N ARG A 391 24.85 -18.19 -3.70
CA ARG A 391 25.25 -17.74 -2.37
C ARG A 391 24.21 -18.06 -1.29
N MET A 392 23.09 -18.69 -1.67
CA MET A 392 21.96 -18.95 -0.79
C MET A 392 22.00 -20.33 -0.15
N ASP A 393 21.59 -20.41 1.12
CA ASP A 393 21.30 -21.67 1.80
C ASP A 393 19.79 -21.98 1.71
N ASP A 394 19.44 -23.19 1.25
CA ASP A 394 18.07 -23.68 1.17
C ASP A 394 17.34 -23.61 2.54
N SER A 395 18.08 -23.61 3.65
CA SER A 395 17.52 -23.48 4.98
C SER A 395 16.85 -22.11 5.24
N GLU A 396 17.33 -21.06 4.59
CA GLU A 396 16.84 -19.68 4.72
C GLU A 396 15.51 -19.47 4.01
N ILE A 397 15.21 -20.27 2.99
CA ILE A 397 13.97 -20.18 2.22
C ILE A 397 12.79 -20.64 3.10
N PRO A 398 11.67 -19.88 3.16
CA PRO A 398 10.50 -20.27 3.93
C PRO A 398 10.02 -21.69 3.62
N GLN A 399 9.74 -22.49 4.65
CA GLN A 399 9.32 -23.88 4.50
C GLN A 399 8.03 -24.02 3.66
N ALA A 400 7.12 -23.05 3.77
CA ALA A 400 5.90 -23.01 2.99
C ALA A 400 6.18 -22.95 1.48
N THR A 401 7.18 -22.16 1.06
CA THR A 401 7.61 -22.04 -0.34
C THR A 401 8.31 -23.32 -0.81
N ARG A 402 9.25 -23.84 -0.01
CA ARG A 402 9.99 -25.07 -0.35
C ARG A 402 9.11 -26.31 -0.48
N SER A 403 7.99 -26.35 0.23
CA SER A 403 7.05 -27.47 0.21
C SER A 403 6.05 -27.41 -0.96
N ALA A 404 6.10 -26.36 -1.79
CA ALA A 404 5.27 -26.24 -2.97
C ALA A 404 5.73 -27.20 -4.08
N GLY A 405 4.78 -27.86 -4.76
CA GLY A 405 5.09 -28.94 -5.71
C GLY A 405 5.85 -28.52 -6.98
N ASN A 406 5.86 -27.23 -7.30
CA ASN A 406 6.54 -26.64 -8.47
C ASN A 406 7.74 -25.76 -8.07
N PHE A 407 8.27 -25.93 -6.85
CA PHE A 407 9.38 -25.12 -6.38
C PHE A 407 10.66 -25.39 -7.20
N ASP A 408 11.10 -24.37 -7.91
CA ASP A 408 12.38 -24.33 -8.59
C ASP A 408 13.25 -23.25 -7.96
N ARG A 409 14.33 -23.66 -7.31
CA ARG A 409 15.21 -22.73 -6.58
C ARG A 409 15.90 -21.73 -7.52
N HIS A 410 16.13 -22.11 -8.77
CA HIS A 410 16.80 -21.27 -9.76
C HIS A 410 15.80 -20.50 -10.64
N TYR A 411 14.51 -20.52 -10.29
CA TYR A 411 13.46 -19.97 -11.11
C TYR A 411 13.75 -18.53 -11.52
N ILE A 412 13.92 -17.64 -10.54
CA ILE A 412 14.20 -16.23 -10.81
C ILE A 412 15.52 -16.07 -11.57
N SER A 413 16.59 -16.75 -11.18
CA SER A 413 17.88 -16.66 -11.88
C SER A 413 17.77 -17.08 -13.36
N LYS A 414 17.01 -18.13 -13.69
CA LYS A 414 16.74 -18.53 -15.08
C LYS A 414 15.87 -17.53 -15.84
N GLU A 415 14.87 -16.95 -15.19
CA GLU A 415 14.06 -15.89 -15.80
C GLU A 415 14.87 -14.61 -16.03
N THR A 416 15.79 -14.28 -15.12
CA THR A 416 16.75 -13.20 -15.31
C THR A 416 17.64 -13.43 -16.52
N THR A 417 18.10 -14.66 -16.79
CA THR A 417 18.91 -14.90 -18.00
C THR A 417 18.14 -14.64 -19.28
N LYS A 418 16.82 -14.85 -19.28
CA LYS A 418 15.94 -14.51 -20.40
C LYS A 418 15.86 -13.00 -20.62
N VAL A 419 15.67 -12.24 -19.54
CA VAL A 419 15.67 -10.78 -19.60
C VAL A 419 17.01 -10.22 -20.06
N LEU A 420 18.12 -10.77 -19.57
CA LEU A 420 19.45 -10.38 -20.03
C LEU A 420 19.62 -10.66 -21.54
N GLY A 421 19.17 -11.82 -22.03
CA GLY A 421 19.17 -12.14 -23.46
C GLY A 421 18.29 -11.21 -24.30
N ALA A 422 17.15 -10.76 -23.76
CA ALA A 422 16.28 -9.78 -24.43
C ALA A 422 16.93 -8.39 -24.49
N MET A 423 17.47 -7.89 -23.38
CA MET A 423 18.22 -6.63 -23.36
C MET A 423 19.39 -6.63 -24.33
N LEU A 424 20.16 -7.73 -24.41
CA LEU A 424 21.27 -7.85 -25.35
C LEU A 424 20.81 -7.84 -26.82
N GLN A 425 19.63 -8.38 -27.11
CA GLN A 425 19.04 -8.32 -28.46
C GLN A 425 18.74 -6.91 -28.93
N ASP A 426 18.49 -5.97 -28.01
CA ASP A 426 18.31 -4.55 -28.35
C ASP A 426 19.64 -3.77 -28.31
N ILE A 427 20.50 -4.07 -27.33
CA ILE A 427 21.78 -3.37 -27.11
C ILE A 427 22.78 -3.64 -28.25
N ILE A 428 23.01 -4.91 -28.59
CA ILE A 428 24.07 -5.30 -29.54
C ILE A 428 23.85 -4.72 -30.95
N PRO A 429 22.67 -4.77 -31.57
CA PRO A 429 22.46 -4.20 -32.89
C PRO A 429 22.27 -2.67 -32.87
N SER A 430 22.18 -2.03 -31.69
CA SER A 430 21.89 -0.59 -31.61
C SER A 430 23.00 0.26 -32.23
N GLU A 431 22.64 1.13 -33.16
CA GLU A 431 23.55 2.12 -33.76
C GLU A 431 23.84 3.30 -32.83
N LYS A 432 23.11 3.40 -31.70
CA LYS A 432 23.28 4.47 -30.70
C LYS A 432 24.46 4.26 -29.77
N LEU A 433 25.06 3.07 -29.79
CA LEU A 433 26.14 2.69 -28.89
C LEU A 433 27.43 2.48 -29.68
N SER A 434 28.55 2.91 -29.11
CA SER A 434 29.87 2.62 -29.68
C SER A 434 30.19 1.12 -29.59
N ALA A 435 31.05 0.64 -30.50
CA ALA A 435 31.51 -0.75 -30.49
C ALA A 435 32.23 -1.13 -29.18
N SER A 436 33.01 -0.19 -28.61
CA SER A 436 33.68 -0.39 -27.32
C SER A 436 32.68 -0.58 -26.18
N PHE A 437 31.60 0.21 -26.15
CA PHE A 437 30.59 0.10 -25.11
C PHE A 437 29.76 -1.18 -25.23
N LYS A 438 29.42 -1.61 -26.46
CA LYS A 438 28.79 -2.92 -26.70
C LYS A 438 29.67 -4.07 -26.21
N THR A 439 30.98 -3.99 -26.48
CA THR A 439 31.97 -4.98 -26.04
C THR A 439 32.04 -5.03 -24.52
N TYR A 440 32.08 -3.86 -23.86
CA TYR A 440 32.07 -3.75 -22.39
C TYR A 440 30.82 -4.40 -21.77
N LEU A 441 29.62 -4.11 -22.29
CA LEU A 441 28.38 -4.71 -21.77
C LEU A 441 28.33 -6.23 -22.00
N LEU A 442 28.78 -6.70 -23.16
CA LEU A 442 28.86 -8.14 -23.44
C LEU A 442 29.90 -8.82 -22.54
N GLU A 443 31.02 -8.18 -22.25
CA GLU A 443 32.06 -8.70 -21.36
C GLU A 443 31.51 -9.03 -19.97
N ILE A 444 30.67 -8.15 -19.42
CA ILE A 444 30.00 -8.36 -18.13
C ILE A 444 29.12 -9.63 -18.19
N ALA A 445 28.30 -9.74 -19.23
CA ALA A 445 27.40 -10.88 -19.41
C ALA A 445 28.18 -12.20 -19.60
N ILE A 446 29.25 -12.21 -20.41
CA ILE A 446 30.06 -13.41 -20.65
C ILE A 446 30.85 -13.82 -19.41
N ARG A 447 31.39 -12.87 -18.63
CA ARG A 447 32.01 -13.18 -17.34
C ARG A 447 31.04 -13.88 -16.40
N SER A 448 29.80 -13.41 -16.36
CA SER A 448 28.73 -14.04 -15.56
C SER A 448 28.45 -15.46 -16.02
N HIS A 449 28.31 -15.69 -17.33
CA HIS A 449 28.14 -17.04 -17.87
C HIS A 449 29.30 -17.97 -17.49
N VAL A 450 30.55 -17.53 -17.63
CA VAL A 450 31.73 -18.34 -17.27
C VAL A 450 31.69 -18.74 -15.79
N GLN A 451 31.27 -17.83 -14.91
CA GLN A 451 31.09 -18.14 -13.49
C GLN A 451 29.99 -19.19 -13.26
N LEU A 452 28.82 -19.00 -13.89
CA LEU A 452 27.70 -19.95 -13.80
C LEU A 452 28.08 -21.34 -14.35
N GLN A 453 28.86 -21.40 -15.42
CA GLN A 453 29.34 -22.66 -16.00
C GLN A 453 30.36 -23.36 -15.10
N GLY A 454 31.13 -22.59 -14.32
CA GLY A 454 32.16 -23.11 -13.41
C GLY A 454 31.61 -23.88 -12.20
N ASP A 455 30.34 -23.67 -11.82
CA ASP A 455 29.68 -24.38 -10.72
C ASP A 455 28.68 -25.43 -11.24
N PRO A 456 28.89 -26.73 -10.99
CA PRO A 456 27.94 -27.78 -11.38
C PRO A 456 26.51 -27.57 -10.84
N LYS A 457 26.36 -26.86 -9.71
CA LYS A 457 25.06 -26.53 -9.13
C LYS A 457 24.26 -25.53 -9.96
N MET A 458 24.90 -24.81 -10.88
CA MET A 458 24.33 -23.76 -11.71
C MET A 458 24.23 -24.15 -13.18
N ALA A 459 24.45 -25.42 -13.50
CA ALA A 459 24.47 -25.89 -14.89
C ALA A 459 23.16 -25.62 -15.63
N ASP A 460 22.01 -25.65 -14.94
CA ASP A 460 20.71 -25.32 -15.55
C ASP A 460 20.55 -23.80 -15.77
N VAL A 461 21.08 -22.95 -14.89
CA VAL A 461 21.12 -21.49 -15.09
C VAL A 461 22.06 -21.13 -16.25
N ALA A 462 23.24 -21.73 -16.31
CA ALA A 462 24.19 -21.54 -17.41
C ALA A 462 23.60 -21.99 -18.76
N ALA A 463 22.88 -23.12 -18.79
CA ALA A 463 22.16 -23.58 -19.97
C ALA A 463 21.05 -22.60 -20.37
N SER A 464 20.26 -22.13 -19.39
CA SER A 464 19.22 -21.10 -19.61
C SER A 464 19.82 -19.81 -20.17
N PHE A 465 20.98 -19.38 -19.69
CA PHE A 465 21.73 -18.24 -20.21
C PHE A 465 22.08 -18.42 -21.69
N LEU A 466 22.75 -19.53 -22.01
CA LEU A 466 23.21 -19.81 -23.36
C LEU A 466 22.04 -19.86 -24.35
N THR A 467 20.95 -20.54 -23.98
CA THR A 467 19.72 -20.57 -24.78
C THR A 467 19.11 -19.18 -24.92
N ALA A 468 18.94 -18.44 -23.83
CA ALA A 468 18.30 -17.12 -23.85
C ALA A 468 19.05 -16.09 -24.70
N VAL A 469 20.38 -16.03 -24.58
CA VAL A 469 21.20 -15.05 -25.30
C VAL A 469 21.35 -15.44 -26.77
N ILE A 470 21.59 -16.71 -27.09
CA ILE A 470 21.88 -17.13 -28.47
C ILE A 470 20.61 -17.43 -29.24
N GLN A 471 19.72 -18.23 -28.68
CA GLN A 471 18.52 -18.73 -29.38
C GLN A 471 17.30 -17.86 -29.12
N GLY A 472 17.25 -17.16 -27.98
CA GLY A 472 16.11 -16.38 -27.54
C GLY A 472 15.22 -17.17 -26.58
N ALA A 473 14.47 -16.44 -25.74
CA ALA A 473 13.62 -17.04 -24.71
C ALA A 473 12.24 -17.46 -25.26
N ASN A 474 11.43 -16.49 -25.66
CA ASN A 474 10.06 -16.71 -26.16
C ASN A 474 10.00 -16.74 -27.69
N LEU A 475 10.83 -15.91 -28.33
CA LEU A 475 10.92 -15.79 -29.78
C LEU A 475 12.36 -16.07 -30.19
N PRO A 476 12.57 -16.74 -31.34
CA PRO A 476 13.90 -17.00 -31.83
C PRO A 476 14.62 -15.69 -32.17
N THR A 477 15.89 -15.60 -31.79
CA THR A 477 16.74 -14.45 -32.14
C THR A 477 16.93 -14.32 -33.65
N LYS A 478 17.08 -13.09 -34.12
CA LYS A 478 17.33 -12.80 -35.54
C LYS A 478 18.77 -13.20 -35.92
N VAL A 479 18.95 -13.72 -37.13
CA VAL A 479 20.29 -14.07 -37.66
C VAL A 479 21.24 -12.86 -37.65
N ALA A 480 20.74 -11.68 -38.03
CA ALA A 480 21.53 -10.44 -38.02
C ALA A 480 22.05 -10.08 -36.61
N TYR A 481 21.22 -10.30 -35.57
CA TYR A 481 21.66 -10.12 -34.19
C TYR A 481 22.77 -11.09 -33.84
N ARG A 482 22.64 -12.39 -34.19
CA ARG A 482 23.66 -13.39 -33.89
C ARG A 482 24.99 -13.12 -34.59
N GLN A 483 24.95 -12.61 -35.82
CA GLN A 483 26.14 -12.18 -36.55
C GLN A 483 26.83 -11.01 -35.84
N GLU A 484 26.07 -9.99 -35.41
CA GLU A 484 26.65 -8.87 -34.68
C GLU A 484 27.15 -9.28 -33.29
N LEU A 485 26.42 -10.16 -32.59
CA LEU A 485 26.85 -10.77 -31.33
C LEU A 485 28.19 -11.50 -31.51
N ARG A 486 28.37 -12.22 -32.62
CA ARG A 486 29.63 -12.90 -32.96
C ARG A 486 30.77 -11.93 -33.21
N ASN A 487 30.51 -10.80 -33.88
CA ASN A 487 31.50 -9.74 -34.12
C ASN A 487 31.96 -9.11 -32.80
N VAL A 488 31.01 -8.71 -31.94
CA VAL A 488 31.29 -8.12 -30.63
C VAL A 488 31.98 -9.14 -29.72
N PHE A 489 31.54 -10.41 -29.71
CA PHE A 489 32.20 -11.49 -28.98
C PHE A 489 33.66 -11.66 -29.43
N GLY A 490 33.93 -11.59 -30.74
CA GLY A 490 35.29 -11.67 -31.29
C GLY A 490 36.24 -10.56 -30.82
N SER A 491 35.69 -9.43 -30.36
CA SER A 491 36.44 -8.28 -29.85
C SER A 491 36.71 -8.37 -28.34
N LEU A 492 36.17 -9.37 -27.65
CA LEU A 492 36.46 -9.63 -26.23
C LEU A 492 37.92 -10.08 -26.03
N ASP A 493 38.41 -9.88 -24.81
CA ASP A 493 39.73 -10.38 -24.41
C ASP A 493 39.85 -11.89 -24.69
N HIS A 494 41.00 -12.28 -25.23
CA HIS A 494 41.28 -13.66 -25.62
C HIS A 494 41.14 -14.66 -24.46
N VAL A 495 41.55 -14.32 -23.24
CA VAL A 495 41.43 -15.21 -22.08
C VAL A 495 39.96 -15.44 -21.74
N LEU A 496 39.13 -14.39 -21.82
CA LEU A 496 37.71 -14.53 -21.57
C LEU A 496 37.03 -15.41 -22.63
N ARG A 497 37.42 -15.26 -23.91
CA ARG A 497 36.90 -16.09 -25.00
C ARG A 497 37.27 -17.56 -24.82
N ASP A 498 38.52 -17.85 -24.47
CA ASP A 498 38.98 -19.22 -24.21
C ASP A 498 38.17 -19.87 -23.08
N ASN A 499 37.91 -19.12 -22.01
CA ASN A 499 37.08 -19.58 -20.90
C ASN A 499 35.60 -19.75 -21.27
N ALA A 500 35.11 -19.03 -22.28
CA ALA A 500 33.73 -19.07 -22.78
C ALA A 500 33.57 -19.96 -24.03
N SER A 501 34.46 -20.95 -24.24
CA SER A 501 34.47 -21.83 -25.43
C SER A 501 33.14 -22.54 -25.72
N ALA A 502 32.37 -22.90 -24.68
CA ALA A 502 31.04 -23.49 -24.85
C ALA A 502 30.03 -22.50 -25.46
N PHE A 503 30.10 -21.23 -25.05
CA PHE A 503 29.29 -20.17 -25.62
C PHE A 503 29.69 -19.90 -27.08
N GLU A 504 30.99 -19.81 -27.38
CA GLU A 504 31.49 -19.62 -28.75
C GLU A 504 31.02 -20.75 -29.67
N THR A 505 31.18 -22.00 -29.23
CA THR A 505 30.75 -23.18 -30.00
C THR A 505 29.26 -23.16 -30.30
N ALA A 506 28.43 -22.81 -29.31
CA ALA A 506 26.99 -22.71 -29.48
C ALA A 506 26.57 -21.55 -30.38
N LEU A 507 27.28 -20.42 -30.29
CA LEU A 507 27.04 -19.25 -31.12
C LEU A 507 27.40 -19.56 -32.57
N ASP A 508 28.56 -20.16 -32.83
CA ASP A 508 28.98 -20.57 -34.16
C ASP A 508 28.04 -21.60 -34.78
N ALA A 509 27.55 -22.57 -33.98
CA ALA A 509 26.56 -23.54 -34.44
C ALA A 509 25.18 -22.94 -34.76
N SER A 510 24.88 -21.74 -34.24
CA SER A 510 23.63 -21.03 -34.48
C SER A 510 23.65 -20.13 -35.73
N LEU A 511 24.84 -19.92 -36.31
CA LEU A 511 25.04 -19.13 -37.51
C LEU A 511 24.82 -20.00 -38.77
N PRO A 512 24.29 -19.40 -39.86
CA PRO A 512 24.02 -20.12 -41.11
C PRO A 512 25.26 -20.54 -41.89
#